data_AF-A0A2A5HWF4-F1
#
_entry.id   AF-A0A2A5HWF4-F1
#
_cell.length_a   1.000
_cell.length_b   1.000
_cell.length_c   1.000
_cell.angle_alpha   90.00
_cell.angle_beta   90.00
_cell.angle_gamma   90.00
#
_symmetry.space_group_name_H-M   'P 1'
#
loop_
_entity.id
_entity.type
_entity.pdbx_description
1 polymer ?
#
loop_
_entity_poly.entity_id
_entity_poly.type
_entity_poly.pdbx_seq_one_letter_code
_entity_poly.pdbx_strand_id
1 'polypeptide(L)'
;MFTLLVPSIWYLIYAKSNELNPAEIEAEEDLPEMSTKLAIFWFILGLVVLILSAKTLVWGGKEIAQLAGISELIIGLTVIAIGTSLPELAASMASALKGHHDIALGNIIGSNIFNLLAVLSLPGLIHPPIMGDEIFYRDFAFMLLSTLALAAFIFFALKTKAKGDSPEPTPAPAIGRVAGILLLCLYLSYMYILAAEQLA
;
A
#
# COMPACT_ATOMS: atom_id res chain seq x y z
N MET A 1 11.00 -12.45 11.57
CA MET A 1 10.30 -11.35 10.87
C MET A 1 9.82 -10.29 11.87
N PHE A 2 8.99 -10.62 12.86
CA PHE A 2 8.50 -9.65 13.85
C PHE A 2 9.60 -8.79 14.51
N THR A 3 10.73 -9.39 14.87
CA THR A 3 11.88 -8.70 15.49
C THR A 3 12.49 -7.60 14.62
N LEU A 4 12.26 -7.62 13.31
CA LEU A 4 12.75 -6.61 12.36
C LEU A 4 11.84 -5.37 12.29
N LEU A 5 10.64 -5.41 12.88
CA LEU A 5 9.71 -4.29 12.87
C LEU A 5 10.29 -3.05 13.56
N VAL A 6 10.83 -3.21 14.76
CA VAL A 6 11.38 -2.07 15.53
C VAL A 6 12.62 -1.47 14.85
N PRO A 7 13.62 -2.25 14.42
CA PRO A 7 14.77 -1.71 13.68
C PRO A 7 14.39 -1.03 12.36
N SER A 8 13.40 -1.56 11.63
CA SER A 8 12.97 -0.96 10.35
C SER A 8 12.23 0.36 10.56
N ILE A 9 11.31 0.44 11.52
CA ILE A 9 10.65 1.72 11.88
C ILE A 9 11.69 2.74 12.35
N TRP A 10 12.63 2.32 13.21
CA TRP A 10 13.70 3.20 13.68
C TRP A 10 14.55 3.72 12.52
N TYR A 11 14.96 2.85 11.60
CA TYR A 11 15.75 3.24 10.43
C TYR A 11 14.98 4.22 9.53
N LEU A 12 13.68 4.00 9.30
CA LEU A 12 12.86 4.91 8.50
C LEU A 12 12.73 6.30 9.14
N ILE A 13 12.56 6.36 10.47
CA ILE A 13 12.53 7.62 11.22
C ILE A 13 13.89 8.31 11.14
N TYR A 14 14.97 7.57 11.35
CA TYR A 14 16.34 8.07 11.30
C TYR A 14 16.66 8.65 9.91
N ALA A 15 16.40 7.89 8.84
CA ALA A 15 16.65 8.31 7.46
C ALA A 15 15.87 9.59 7.12
N LYS A 16 14.57 9.64 7.44
CA LYS A 16 13.75 10.83 7.17
C LYS A 16 14.19 12.04 7.99
N SER A 17 14.55 11.85 9.26
CA SER A 17 15.03 12.96 10.11
C SER A 17 16.33 13.59 9.60
N ASN A 18 17.14 12.83 8.86
CA ASN A 18 18.39 13.30 8.27
C ASN A 18 18.20 13.99 6.91
N GLU A 19 17.06 13.76 6.25
CA GLU A 19 16.70 14.34 4.94
C GLU A 19 15.77 15.55 5.05
N LEU A 20 15.23 15.87 6.24
CA LEU A 20 14.35 17.02 6.44
C LEU A 20 15.13 18.34 6.29
N ASN A 21 15.08 18.93 5.09
CA ASN A 21 15.48 20.32 4.86
C ASN A 21 14.22 21.22 4.93
N PRO A 22 14.09 22.11 5.94
CA PRO A 22 12.91 22.95 6.11
C PRO A 22 12.57 23.80 4.87
N ALA A 23 13.59 24.20 4.10
CA ALA A 23 13.44 25.03 2.92
C ALA A 23 12.82 24.30 1.71
N GLU A 24 12.90 22.96 1.65
CA GLU A 24 12.26 22.17 0.57
C GLU A 24 10.78 21.89 0.89
N ILE A 25 10.45 21.70 2.18
CA ILE A 25 9.08 21.49 2.66
C ILE A 25 8.21 22.73 2.43
N GLU A 26 8.75 23.93 2.67
CA GLU A 26 8.03 25.20 2.41
C GLU A 26 7.86 25.50 0.91
N ALA A 27 8.72 24.95 0.05
CA ALA A 27 8.69 25.21 -1.40
C ALA A 27 7.74 24.28 -2.18
N GLU A 28 7.43 23.10 -1.65
CA GLU A 28 6.62 22.07 -2.33
C GLU A 28 5.13 22.10 -1.96
N GLU A 29 4.76 22.76 -0.86
CA GLU A 29 3.46 22.63 -0.22
C GLU A 29 2.78 23.99 0.01
N ASP A 30 1.96 24.42 -0.96
CA ASP A 30 0.99 25.53 -0.81
C ASP A 30 -0.15 25.08 0.13
N LEU A 31 0.19 24.84 1.40
CA LEU A 31 -0.73 24.36 2.41
C LEU A 31 -1.51 25.53 3.01
N PRO A 32 -2.83 25.38 3.19
CA PRO A 32 -3.61 26.38 3.90
C PRO A 32 -3.07 26.53 5.33
N GLU A 33 -2.79 27.77 5.75
CA GLU A 33 -2.38 28.05 7.12
C GLU A 33 -3.46 27.55 8.10
N MET A 34 -3.12 26.50 8.84
CA MET A 34 -4.01 25.91 9.83
C MET A 34 -3.26 25.64 11.13
N SER A 35 -3.96 25.87 12.26
CA SER A 35 -3.43 25.48 13.57
C SER A 35 -3.17 23.97 13.61
N THR A 36 -2.05 23.55 14.19
CA THR A 36 -1.70 22.13 14.39
C THR A 36 -2.83 21.33 15.05
N LYS A 37 -3.57 21.94 15.97
CA LYS A 37 -4.72 21.29 16.63
C LYS A 37 -5.83 20.96 15.63
N LEU A 38 -6.11 21.88 14.71
CA LEU A 38 -7.12 21.71 13.68
C LEU A 38 -6.67 20.69 12.64
N ALA A 39 -5.38 20.70 12.27
CA ALA A 39 -4.79 19.68 11.40
C ALA A 39 -4.93 18.27 12.00
N ILE A 40 -4.57 18.11 13.28
CA ILE A 40 -4.72 16.84 14.01
C ILE A 40 -6.19 16.43 14.05
N PHE A 41 -7.11 17.36 14.31
CA PHE A 41 -8.54 17.07 14.32
C PHE A 41 -9.02 16.52 12.97
N TRP A 42 -8.70 17.18 11.86
CA TRP A 42 -9.09 16.72 10.52
C TRP A 42 -8.43 15.40 10.13
N PHE A 43 -7.17 15.20 10.52
CA PHE A 43 -6.47 13.94 10.31
C PHE A 43 -7.18 12.77 11.02
N ILE A 44 -7.48 12.92 12.31
CA ILE A 44 -8.17 11.88 13.09
C ILE A 44 -9.58 11.65 12.57
N LEU A 45 -10.33 12.71 12.27
CA LEU A 45 -11.68 12.59 11.73
C LEU A 45 -11.67 11.86 10.39
N GLY A 46 -10.78 12.24 9.47
CA GLY A 46 -10.61 11.59 8.17
C GLY A 46 -10.24 10.13 8.31
N LEU A 47 -9.31 9.79 9.21
CA LEU A 47 -8.90 8.42 9.49
C LEU A 47 -10.08 7.56 10.02
N VAL A 48 -10.86 8.09 10.96
CA VAL A 48 -12.03 7.39 11.51
C VAL A 48 -13.08 7.16 10.42
N VAL A 49 -13.42 8.19 9.65
CA VAL A 49 -14.38 8.06 8.54
C VAL A 49 -13.90 7.02 7.54
N LEU A 50 -12.62 7.07 7.14
CA LEU A 50 -12.03 6.14 6.20
C LEU A 50 -12.14 4.68 6.68
N ILE A 51 -11.77 4.41 7.93
CA ILE A 51 -11.83 3.06 8.53
C ILE A 51 -13.28 2.57 8.61
N LEU A 52 -14.20 3.43 9.06
CA LEU A 52 -15.62 3.08 9.18
C LEU A 52 -16.26 2.79 7.81
N SER A 53 -15.94 3.62 6.80
CA SER A 53 -16.39 3.42 5.43
C SER A 53 -15.88 2.10 4.85
N ALA A 54 -14.59 1.80 5.01
CA ALA A 54 -14.02 0.53 4.57
C ALA A 54 -14.68 -0.67 5.26
N LYS A 55 -14.83 -0.64 6.58
CA LYS A 55 -15.53 -1.71 7.33
C LYS A 55 -16.96 -1.92 6.86
N THR A 56 -17.71 -0.83 6.66
CA THR A 56 -19.11 -0.90 6.21
C THR A 56 -19.21 -1.49 4.81
N LEU A 57 -18.30 -1.12 3.90
CA LEU A 57 -18.23 -1.67 2.54
C LEU A 57 -17.93 -3.18 2.55
N VAL A 58 -16.99 -3.63 3.37
CA VAL A 58 -16.66 -5.07 3.52
C VAL A 58 -17.83 -5.85 4.08
N TRP A 59 -18.50 -5.32 5.11
CA TRP A 59 -19.67 -5.96 5.69
C TRP A 59 -20.81 -6.08 4.67
N GLY A 60 -21.16 -4.99 3.98
CA GLY A 60 -22.18 -5.03 2.92
C GLY A 60 -21.82 -5.98 1.77
N GLY A 61 -20.56 -5.99 1.33
CA GLY A 61 -20.08 -6.90 0.30
C GLY A 61 -20.16 -8.38 0.72
N LYS A 62 -19.83 -8.68 1.98
CA LYS A 62 -19.97 -10.02 2.56
C LYS A 62 -21.43 -10.48 2.56
N GLU A 63 -22.35 -9.65 3.06
CA GLU A 63 -23.78 -9.98 3.12
C GLU A 63 -24.35 -10.27 1.72
N ILE A 64 -24.02 -9.43 0.73
CA ILE A 64 -24.44 -9.63 -0.67
C ILE A 64 -23.89 -10.95 -1.22
N ALA A 65 -22.61 -11.26 -0.97
CA ALA A 65 -21.99 -12.49 -1.44
C ALA A 65 -22.61 -13.74 -0.81
N GLN A 66 -22.93 -13.69 0.50
CA GLN A 66 -23.62 -14.77 1.19
C GLN A 66 -25.04 -14.98 0.64
N LEU A 67 -25.79 -13.91 0.38
CA LEU A 67 -27.12 -13.98 -0.24
C LEU A 67 -27.06 -14.53 -1.67
N ALA A 68 -25.96 -14.29 -2.39
CA ALA A 68 -25.70 -14.86 -3.71
C ALA A 68 -25.24 -16.33 -3.68
N GLY A 69 -25.14 -16.95 -2.50
CA GLY A 69 -24.71 -18.35 -2.35
C GLY A 69 -23.21 -18.60 -2.50
N ILE A 70 -22.38 -17.54 -2.43
CA ILE A 70 -20.92 -17.66 -2.49
C ILE A 70 -20.40 -18.23 -1.16
N SER A 71 -19.46 -19.16 -1.23
CA SER A 71 -18.89 -19.81 -0.04
C SER A 71 -18.10 -18.83 0.83
N GLU A 72 -18.12 -19.04 2.15
CA GLU A 72 -17.37 -18.21 3.09
C GLU A 72 -15.86 -18.21 2.80
N LEU A 73 -15.35 -19.31 2.25
CA LEU A 73 -13.96 -19.43 1.80
C LEU A 73 -13.63 -18.41 0.71
N ILE A 74 -14.44 -18.36 -0.36
CA ILE A 74 -14.23 -17.42 -1.47
C ILE A 74 -14.40 -15.98 -0.97
N ILE A 75 -15.38 -15.71 -0.10
CA ILE A 75 -15.58 -14.38 0.49
C ILE A 75 -14.36 -13.95 1.31
N GLY A 76 -13.82 -14.86 2.12
CA GLY A 76 -12.61 -14.61 2.92
C GLY A 76 -11.39 -14.30 2.06
N LEU A 77 -11.19 -15.07 1.00
CA LEU A 77 -10.05 -14.91 0.08
C LEU A 77 -10.18 -13.71 -0.87
N THR A 78 -11.37 -13.12 -1.01
CA THR A 78 -11.62 -12.02 -1.94
C THR A 78 -12.08 -10.74 -1.24
N VAL A 79 -13.35 -10.69 -0.80
CA VAL A 79 -13.99 -9.49 -0.23
C VAL A 79 -13.27 -9.03 1.03
N ILE A 80 -12.92 -9.96 1.92
CA ILE A 80 -12.23 -9.62 3.16
C ILE A 80 -10.78 -9.21 2.87
N ALA A 81 -10.07 -9.98 2.03
CA ALA A 81 -8.69 -9.70 1.67
C ALA A 81 -8.49 -8.35 0.96
N ILE A 82 -9.36 -8.01 0.00
CA ILE A 82 -9.37 -6.68 -0.63
C ILE A 82 -9.80 -5.61 0.39
N GLY A 83 -10.80 -5.96 1.19
CA GLY A 83 -11.42 -5.11 2.18
C GLY A 83 -10.46 -4.46 3.18
N THR A 84 -9.49 -5.24 3.67
CA THR A 84 -8.48 -4.74 4.62
C THR A 84 -7.49 -3.78 3.99
N SER A 85 -7.35 -3.76 2.66
CA SER A 85 -6.45 -2.86 1.91
C SER A 85 -7.16 -1.63 1.33
N LEU A 86 -8.48 -1.51 1.53
CA LEU A 86 -9.27 -0.38 1.02
C LEU A 86 -8.88 0.97 1.62
N PRO A 87 -8.64 1.10 2.95
CA PRO A 87 -8.15 2.35 3.53
C PRO A 87 -6.86 2.83 2.86
N GLU A 88 -5.90 1.94 2.66
CA GLU A 88 -4.61 2.20 2.06
C GLU A 88 -4.77 2.62 0.59
N LEU A 89 -5.60 1.89 -0.17
CA LEU A 89 -5.90 2.22 -1.56
C LEU A 89 -6.52 3.62 -1.67
N ALA A 90 -7.51 3.93 -0.83
CA ALA A 90 -8.19 5.22 -0.84
C ALA A 90 -7.24 6.36 -0.44
N ALA A 91 -6.40 6.16 0.58
CA ALA A 91 -5.40 7.15 1.01
C ALA A 91 -4.35 7.40 -0.09
N SER A 92 -3.78 6.35 -0.67
CA SER A 92 -2.80 6.48 -1.78
C SER A 92 -3.43 7.12 -3.01
N MET A 93 -4.66 6.78 -3.36
CA MET A 93 -5.37 7.38 -4.49
C MET A 93 -5.66 8.86 -4.24
N ALA A 94 -6.12 9.22 -3.03
CA ALA A 94 -6.36 10.62 -2.67
C ALA A 94 -5.08 11.46 -2.74
N SER A 95 -3.95 10.95 -2.23
CA SER A 95 -2.65 11.62 -2.32
C SER A 95 -2.18 11.76 -3.76
N ALA A 96 -2.29 10.69 -4.57
CA ALA A 96 -1.89 10.72 -5.97
C ALA A 96 -2.75 11.69 -6.82
N LEU A 97 -4.06 11.77 -6.56
CA LEU A 97 -4.97 12.71 -7.23
C LEU A 97 -4.68 14.18 -6.87
N LYS A 98 -4.09 14.42 -5.71
CA LYS A 98 -3.63 15.74 -5.27
C LYS A 98 -2.19 16.07 -5.69
N GLY A 99 -1.52 15.17 -6.43
CA GLY A 99 -0.13 15.35 -6.86
C GLY A 99 0.93 14.99 -5.81
N HIS A 100 0.53 14.55 -4.62
CA HIS A 100 1.44 14.09 -3.55
C HIS A 100 1.87 12.63 -3.78
N HIS A 101 2.64 12.41 -4.85
CA HIS A 101 3.06 11.07 -5.28
C HIS A 101 4.02 10.38 -4.32
N ASP A 102 4.85 11.15 -3.63
CA ASP A 102 5.75 10.73 -2.56
C ASP A 102 4.98 10.17 -1.35
N ILE A 103 3.90 10.84 -0.92
CA ILE A 103 3.00 10.39 0.14
C ILE A 103 2.28 9.11 -0.29
N ALA A 104 1.79 9.07 -1.53
CA ALA A 104 1.11 7.90 -2.07
C ALA A 104 2.02 6.66 -2.10
N LEU A 105 3.28 6.84 -2.51
CA LEU A 105 4.29 5.78 -2.56
C LEU A 105 4.74 5.34 -1.15
N GLY A 106 4.94 6.31 -0.26
CA GLY A 106 5.27 6.06 1.14
C GLY A 106 4.20 5.22 1.85
N ASN A 107 2.92 5.48 1.57
CA ASN A 107 1.81 4.67 2.08
C ASN A 107 1.88 3.22 1.56
N ILE A 108 2.10 3.01 0.26
CA ILE A 108 2.21 1.65 -0.33
C ILE A 108 3.38 0.87 0.28
N ILE A 109 4.57 1.49 0.31
CA ILE A 109 5.79 0.83 0.81
C ILE A 109 5.69 0.56 2.31
N GLY A 110 5.26 1.56 3.09
CA GLY A 110 5.13 1.47 4.54
C GLY A 110 4.12 0.39 4.95
N SER A 111 2.95 0.35 4.32
CA SER A 111 1.92 -0.64 4.61
C SER A 111 2.36 -2.06 4.24
N ASN A 112 3.10 -2.26 3.15
CA ASN A 112 3.64 -3.59 2.81
C ASN A 112 4.70 -4.06 3.81
N ILE A 113 5.59 -3.17 4.26
CA ILE A 113 6.57 -3.49 5.32
C ILE A 113 5.83 -3.85 6.60
N PHE A 114 4.85 -3.05 7.02
CA PHE A 114 4.06 -3.32 8.21
C PHE A 114 3.29 -4.65 8.10
N ASN A 115 2.69 -4.94 6.95
CA ASN A 115 1.95 -6.17 6.74
C ASN A 115 2.85 -7.41 6.82
N LEU A 116 4.05 -7.36 6.27
CA LEU A 116 5.01 -8.48 6.35
C LEU A 116 5.59 -8.66 7.75
N LEU A 117 5.93 -7.56 8.41
CA LEU A 117 6.63 -7.61 9.69
C LEU A 117 5.68 -7.77 10.87
N ALA A 118 4.48 -7.18 10.83
CA ALA A 118 3.50 -7.25 11.92
C ALA A 118 2.35 -8.21 11.57
N VAL A 119 1.58 -7.91 10.52
CA VAL A 119 0.30 -8.61 10.24
C VAL A 119 0.50 -10.09 9.90
N LEU A 120 1.53 -10.43 9.13
CA LEU A 120 1.85 -11.81 8.77
C LEU A 120 2.52 -12.56 9.92
N SER A 121 3.48 -11.92 10.61
CA SER A 121 4.37 -12.64 11.53
C SER A 121 3.81 -12.77 12.95
N LEU A 122 2.94 -11.86 13.39
CA LEU A 122 2.35 -11.90 14.73
C LEU A 122 1.36 -13.07 14.92
N PRO A 123 0.43 -13.37 13.99
CA PRO A 123 -0.41 -14.57 14.10
C PRO A 123 0.42 -15.86 14.09
N GLY A 124 1.49 -15.91 13.28
CA GLY A 124 2.38 -17.07 13.24
C GLY A 124 3.17 -17.31 14.53
N LEU A 125 3.41 -16.28 15.35
CA LEU A 125 3.97 -16.41 16.69
C LEU A 125 2.98 -17.00 17.70
N ILE A 126 1.70 -16.72 17.53
CA ILE A 126 0.62 -17.19 18.42
C ILE A 126 0.21 -18.62 18.05
N HIS A 127 -0.04 -18.85 16.76
CA HIS A 127 -0.45 -20.14 16.23
C HIS A 127 0.21 -20.35 14.86
N PRO A 128 1.29 -21.14 14.76
CA PRO A 128 1.98 -21.40 13.52
C PRO A 128 1.01 -21.94 12.45
N PRO A 129 0.88 -21.27 11.29
CA PRO A 129 -0.01 -21.73 10.23
C PRO A 129 0.57 -22.99 9.57
N ILE A 130 -0.30 -23.96 9.29
CA ILE A 130 0.03 -25.08 8.40
C ILE A 130 -0.26 -24.57 6.98
N MET A 131 0.79 -24.19 6.26
CA MET A 131 0.69 -23.79 4.85
C MET A 131 1.16 -24.92 3.96
N GLY A 132 0.41 -25.21 2.89
CA GLY A 132 0.88 -26.09 1.84
C GLY A 132 2.04 -25.44 1.08
N ASP A 133 3.04 -26.23 0.72
CA ASP A 133 4.25 -25.75 0.03
C ASP A 133 3.90 -24.95 -1.25
N GLU A 134 2.89 -25.39 -1.99
CA GLU A 134 2.43 -24.75 -3.23
C GLU A 134 1.95 -23.30 -3.03
N ILE A 135 1.14 -23.06 -2.00
CA ILE A 135 0.64 -21.73 -1.64
C ILE A 135 1.81 -20.84 -1.21
N PHE A 136 2.73 -21.39 -0.41
CA PHE A 136 3.88 -20.64 0.06
C PHE A 136 4.78 -20.17 -1.09
N TYR A 137 5.22 -21.08 -1.96
CA TYR A 137 6.13 -20.73 -3.05
C TYR A 137 5.49 -19.81 -4.08
N ARG A 138 4.23 -20.05 -4.46
CA ARG A 138 3.53 -19.22 -5.43
C ARG A 138 3.32 -17.80 -4.90
N ASP A 139 2.70 -17.67 -3.72
CA ASP A 139 2.27 -16.37 -3.20
C ASP A 139 3.49 -15.49 -2.86
N PHE A 140 4.53 -16.07 -2.25
CA PHE A 140 5.77 -15.34 -1.97
C PHE A 140 6.55 -14.99 -3.24
N ALA A 141 6.58 -15.86 -4.25
CA ALA A 141 7.25 -15.55 -5.52
C ALA A 141 6.55 -14.38 -6.24
N PHE A 142 5.23 -14.39 -6.34
CA PHE A 142 4.46 -13.30 -6.94
C PHE A 142 4.64 -11.98 -6.17
N MET A 143 4.63 -12.04 -4.84
CA MET A 143 4.87 -10.88 -3.99
C MET A 143 6.27 -10.30 -4.19
N LEU A 144 7.29 -11.17 -4.23
CA LEU A 144 8.67 -10.77 -4.48
C LEU A 144 8.83 -10.14 -5.87
N LEU A 145 8.29 -10.78 -6.91
CA LEU A 145 8.31 -10.25 -8.28
C LEU A 145 7.64 -8.88 -8.37
N SER A 146 6.47 -8.72 -7.74
CA SER A 146 5.74 -7.45 -7.72
C SER A 146 6.53 -6.35 -7.01
N THR A 147 7.18 -6.69 -5.90
CA THR A 147 8.02 -5.76 -5.12
C THR A 147 9.26 -5.35 -5.90
N LEU A 148 9.94 -6.29 -6.57
CA LEU A 148 11.10 -6.01 -7.41
C LEU A 148 10.72 -5.17 -8.63
N ALA A 149 9.57 -5.45 -9.26
CA ALA A 149 9.06 -4.65 -10.37
C ALA A 149 8.79 -3.20 -9.92
N LEU A 150 8.10 -3.02 -8.80
CA LEU A 150 7.85 -1.69 -8.21
C LEU A 150 9.17 -0.96 -7.90
N ALA A 151 10.11 -1.63 -7.24
CA ALA A 151 11.43 -1.07 -6.91
C ALA A 151 12.21 -0.66 -8.17
N ALA A 152 12.19 -1.48 -9.22
CA ALA A 152 12.81 -1.16 -10.50
C ALA A 152 12.18 0.08 -11.13
N PHE A 153 10.84 0.19 -11.16
CA PHE A 153 10.16 1.37 -11.71
C PHE A 153 10.50 2.64 -10.92
N ILE A 154 10.55 2.57 -9.59
CA ILE A 154 10.99 3.70 -8.74
C ILE A 154 12.43 4.08 -9.09
N PHE A 155 13.34 3.10 -9.15
CA PHE A 155 14.75 3.34 -9.47
C PHE A 155 14.93 4.00 -10.84
N PHE A 156 14.23 3.53 -11.87
CA PHE A 156 14.27 4.14 -13.20
C PHE A 156 13.65 5.54 -13.22
N ALA A 157 12.55 5.78 -12.49
CA ALA A 157 11.94 7.09 -12.36
C ALA A 157 12.91 8.10 -11.72
N LEU A 158 13.58 7.71 -10.63
CA LEU A 158 14.59 8.52 -9.95
C LEU A 158 15.81 8.81 -10.84
N LYS A 159 16.32 7.80 -11.54
CA LYS A 159 17.50 7.95 -12.42
C LYS A 159 17.21 8.84 -13.63
N THR A 160 15.98 8.81 -14.15
CA THR A 160 15.58 9.65 -15.28
C THR A 160 15.54 11.13 -14.87
N LYS A 161 15.13 11.44 -13.63
CA LYS A 161 15.19 12.80 -13.06
C LYS A 161 16.64 13.30 -12.91
N ALA A 162 17.54 12.46 -12.37
CA ALA A 162 18.96 12.81 -12.20
C ALA A 162 19.71 13.12 -13.51
N LYS A 163 19.13 12.80 -14.67
CA LYS A 163 19.69 13.03 -15.99
C LYS A 163 19.05 14.23 -16.72
N GLY A 164 17.94 14.76 -16.19
CA GLY A 164 17.24 15.93 -16.71
C GLY A 164 17.69 17.19 -15.97
N ASP A 165 18.61 17.95 -16.57
CA ASP A 165 19.19 19.18 -16.05
C ASP A 165 18.25 20.39 -16.24
N SER A 166 16.96 20.21 -15.91
CA SER A 166 15.94 21.25 -16.11
C SER A 166 15.91 22.21 -14.91
N PRO A 167 16.01 23.53 -15.12
CA PRO A 167 16.05 24.54 -14.04
C PRO A 167 14.69 24.83 -13.38
N GLU A 168 13.61 24.18 -13.83
CA GLU A 168 12.27 24.31 -13.23
C GLU A 168 11.97 23.14 -12.28
N PRO A 169 11.22 23.35 -11.18
CA PRO A 169 10.83 22.30 -10.25
C PRO A 169 9.89 21.31 -10.97
N THR A 170 10.46 20.27 -11.55
CA THR A 170 9.68 19.17 -12.13
C THR A 170 9.01 18.37 -11.02
N PRO A 171 7.76 17.92 -11.19
CA PRO A 171 7.01 17.20 -10.18
C PRO A 171 7.75 15.94 -9.70
N ALA A 172 7.43 15.51 -8.47
CA ALA A 172 7.96 14.31 -7.82
C ALA A 172 7.99 13.10 -8.77
N PRO A 173 8.97 12.18 -8.63
CA PRO A 173 9.12 11.00 -9.48
C PRO A 173 7.83 10.18 -9.49
N ALA A 174 7.03 10.37 -10.53
CA ALA A 174 5.75 9.71 -10.68
C ALA A 174 5.96 8.39 -11.42
N ILE A 175 5.42 7.31 -10.84
CA ILE A 175 5.29 6.04 -11.56
C ILE A 175 4.32 6.29 -12.72
N GLY A 176 4.86 6.26 -13.94
CA GLY A 176 4.09 6.56 -15.15
C GLY A 176 3.00 5.53 -15.43
N ARG A 177 2.05 5.89 -16.29
CA ARG A 177 0.90 5.05 -16.67
C ARG A 177 1.30 3.64 -17.12
N VAL A 178 2.41 3.51 -17.84
CA VAL A 178 2.92 2.21 -18.33
C VAL A 178 3.26 1.29 -17.16
N ALA A 179 4.02 1.78 -16.17
CA ALA A 179 4.37 1.00 -14.99
C ALA A 179 3.13 0.64 -14.17
N GLY A 180 2.18 1.58 -14.01
CA GLY A 180 0.91 1.31 -13.35
C GLY A 180 0.08 0.22 -14.05
N ILE A 181 -0.03 0.26 -15.38
CA ILE A 181 -0.73 -0.76 -16.17
C ILE A 181 -0.04 -2.12 -16.02
N LEU A 182 1.29 -2.18 -16.10
CA LEU A 182 2.04 -3.43 -15.95
C LEU A 182 1.82 -4.05 -14.57
N LEU A 183 1.89 -3.26 -13.50
CA LEU A 183 1.65 -3.72 -12.13
C LEU A 183 0.19 -4.18 -11.94
N LEU A 184 -0.78 -3.47 -12.54
CA LEU A 184 -2.18 -3.87 -12.50
C LEU A 184 -2.42 -5.18 -13.26
N CYS A 185 -1.83 -5.34 -14.45
CA CYS A 185 -1.90 -6.59 -15.21
C CYS A 185 -1.28 -7.75 -14.42
N LEU A 186 -0.15 -7.54 -13.75
CA LEU A 186 0.47 -8.54 -12.89
C LEU A 186 -0.48 -8.94 -11.75
N TYR A 187 -1.07 -7.98 -11.05
CA TYR A 187 -2.05 -8.24 -10.00
C TYR A 187 -3.28 -9.01 -10.50
N LEU A 188 -3.89 -8.57 -11.62
CA LEU A 188 -5.06 -9.22 -12.20
C LEU A 188 -4.74 -10.64 -12.69
N SER A 189 -3.55 -10.86 -13.25
CA SER A 189 -3.11 -12.20 -13.67
C SER A 189 -2.99 -13.16 -12.50
N TYR A 190 -2.45 -12.68 -11.36
CA TYR A 190 -2.37 -13.47 -10.13
C TYR A 190 -3.76 -13.79 -9.57
N MET A 191 -4.65 -12.79 -9.50
CA MET A 191 -6.03 -13.00 -9.05
C MET A 191 -6.78 -14.01 -9.93
N TYR A 192 -6.55 -13.99 -11.24
CA TYR A 192 -7.14 -14.96 -12.16
C TYR A 192 -6.63 -16.38 -11.91
N ILE A 193 -5.31 -16.57 -11.74
CA ILE A 193 -4.71 -17.88 -11.43
C ILE A 193 -5.29 -18.42 -10.11
N LEU A 194 -5.33 -17.58 -9.08
CA LEU A 194 -5.86 -17.97 -7.77
C LEU A 194 -7.34 -18.38 -7.83
N ALA A 195 -8.16 -17.62 -8.57
CA ALA A 195 -9.58 -17.94 -8.73
C ALA A 195 -9.79 -19.22 -9.55
N ALA A 196 -8.98 -19.46 -10.59
CA ALA A 196 -9.07 -20.64 -11.43
C ALA A 196 -8.73 -21.93 -10.65
N GLU A 197 -7.72 -21.90 -9.78
CA GLU A 197 -7.35 -23.04 -8.94
C GLU A 197 -8.42 -23.37 -7.88
N GLN A 198 -9.19 -22.38 -7.42
CA GLN A 198 -10.25 -22.58 -6.42
C GLN A 198 -11.57 -23.09 -7.02
N LEU A 199 -11.74 -22.94 -8.34
CA LEU A 199 -12.91 -23.39 -9.10
C LEU A 199 -12.69 -24.76 -9.78
N ALA A 200 -11.45 -25.27 -9.78
CA ALA A 200 -11.06 -26.57 -10.32
C ALA A 200 -11.16 -27.68 -9.26
#